data_AF-A0A9P7HFF7-F1
#
_entry.id   AF-A0A9P7HFF7-F1
#
_cell.length_a   1.000
_cell.length_b   1.000
_cell.length_c   1.000
_cell.angle_alpha   90.00
_cell.angle_beta   90.00
_cell.angle_gamma   90.00
#
_symmetry.space_group_name_H-M   'P 1'
#
loop_
_entity.id
_entity.type
_entity.pdbx_description
1 polymer ?
#
loop_
_entity_poly.entity_id
_entity_poly.type
_entity_poly.pdbx_seq_one_letter_code
_entity_poly.pdbx_strand_id
1 'polypeptide(L)'
;MESTNRFMIGVFGPTGAGKTKLGVSMAKSVHGQVISVDSLQCYSPGSIVTAKPTPEEMNGVDHHMIGYLEADEEPTNFVVEAIKRMEELCDHGVIPVVVGGSTSLTLPLLHDALDRGWRMAAITLLPHQSTYLNNIESRLDDMVEAGLLEELSGLKLIEDKHLNGKPNFHKGVWKAIGYQELYPYLEARKIDRHCDQLLKTGLASMKANTLQYGITQLEWIRQTLCPFLHAEKVANMSLTVVDKTSWISDVEKPAIRMASDFCHASTSISFHSINGSKPRVLCIFGGSSSGNDPAHIEAAKSLGRFCHENSIKLVYGGGTTGVMGAIASTLVELSGPDAVYGIIPEALLKHEAKEELGRHPMDPAYTRYGKRTVVKDMHTRKRLMIQEVIDGGEGSGFVGLSGGYGTLEELFEVITWYQLGIHDRGICLLNTGGIFDGLVNWLDNVVQKGFIGLEDAAILSIASTAEGVVKCLDQKPAFSRKGELDWF
;
A
#
# COMPACT_ATOMS: atom_id res chain seq x y z
N MET A 1 -15.43 -17.20 -24.67
CA MET A 1 -15.20 -15.76 -24.43
C MET A 1 -14.47 -15.69 -23.10
N GLU A 2 -13.16 -15.52 -23.15
CA GLU A 2 -12.31 -15.42 -21.95
C GLU A 2 -12.78 -14.22 -21.11
N SER A 3 -12.96 -14.43 -19.81
CA SER A 3 -13.27 -13.34 -18.88
C SER A 3 -12.08 -12.37 -18.87
N THR A 4 -12.24 -11.19 -19.47
CA THR A 4 -11.27 -10.11 -19.34
C THR A 4 -11.15 -9.77 -17.86
N ASN A 5 -9.93 -9.87 -17.35
CA ASN A 5 -9.64 -9.68 -15.94
C ASN A 5 -9.72 -8.17 -15.63
N ARG A 6 -10.84 -7.72 -15.06
CA ARG A 6 -11.15 -6.29 -14.85
C ARG A 6 -10.44 -5.75 -13.61
N PHE A 7 -9.33 -5.04 -13.79
CA PHE A 7 -8.57 -4.40 -12.71
C PHE A 7 -8.71 -2.89 -12.74
N MET A 8 -8.86 -2.28 -11.56
CA MET A 8 -8.77 -0.83 -11.40
C MET A 8 -7.92 -0.48 -10.18
N ILE A 9 -7.36 0.72 -10.20
CA ILE A 9 -6.63 1.27 -9.07
C ILE A 9 -7.28 2.58 -8.63
N GLY A 10 -7.55 2.75 -7.34
CA GLY A 10 -8.09 3.98 -6.75
C GLY A 10 -7.01 4.79 -6.03
N VAL A 11 -7.00 6.11 -6.24
CA VAL A 11 -6.18 7.07 -5.51
C VAL A 11 -7.09 8.14 -4.89
N PHE A 12 -7.22 8.10 -3.57
CA PHE A 12 -8.12 8.93 -2.78
C PHE A 12 -7.38 9.81 -1.78
N GLY A 13 -8.04 10.85 -1.30
CA GLY A 13 -7.46 11.82 -0.36
C GLY A 13 -8.15 13.18 -0.45
N PRO A 14 -7.91 14.08 0.51
CA PRO A 14 -8.50 15.40 0.46
C PRO A 14 -7.89 16.26 -0.66
N THR A 15 -8.54 17.36 -1.01
CA THR A 15 -8.00 18.34 -1.96
C THR A 15 -6.63 18.84 -1.50
N GLY A 16 -5.66 18.98 -2.40
CA GLY A 16 -4.29 19.37 -2.04
C GLY A 16 -3.39 18.27 -1.44
N ALA A 17 -3.84 17.01 -1.37
CA ALA A 17 -3.03 15.90 -0.87
C ALA A 17 -1.98 15.35 -1.86
N GLY A 18 -2.00 15.78 -3.13
CA GLY A 18 -1.12 15.24 -4.18
C GLY A 18 -1.69 14.07 -4.98
N LYS A 19 -3.01 13.86 -4.95
CA LYS A 19 -3.71 12.78 -5.68
C LYS A 19 -3.35 12.70 -7.16
N THR A 20 -3.40 13.82 -7.88
CA THR A 20 -3.08 13.91 -9.30
C THR A 20 -1.67 13.42 -9.59
N LYS A 21 -0.69 13.93 -8.82
CA LYS A 21 0.72 13.53 -8.93
C LYS A 21 0.89 12.03 -8.74
N LEU A 22 0.26 11.45 -7.70
CA LEU A 22 0.32 10.02 -7.46
C LEU A 22 -0.39 9.22 -8.57
N GLY A 23 -1.58 9.65 -8.99
CA GLY A 23 -2.35 9.01 -10.05
C GLY A 23 -1.58 8.89 -11.37
N VAL A 24 -0.83 9.94 -11.74
CA VAL A 24 0.05 9.93 -12.91
C VAL A 24 1.22 8.98 -12.75
N SER A 25 1.94 9.03 -11.61
CA SER A 25 3.04 8.08 -11.34
C SER A 25 2.55 6.63 -11.37
N MET A 26 1.35 6.37 -10.84
CA MET A 26 0.74 5.05 -10.84
C MET A 26 0.33 4.59 -12.24
N ALA A 27 -0.37 5.42 -12.99
CA ALA A 27 -0.75 5.14 -14.37
C ALA A 27 0.47 4.77 -15.23
N LYS A 28 1.58 5.50 -15.11
CA LYS A 28 2.83 5.15 -15.80
C LYS A 28 3.38 3.79 -15.39
N SER A 29 3.27 3.41 -14.13
CA SER A 29 3.84 2.16 -13.61
C SER A 29 3.07 0.91 -14.03
N VAL A 30 1.78 1.03 -14.37
CA VAL A 30 0.90 -0.13 -14.65
C VAL A 30 0.32 -0.12 -16.07
N HIS A 31 0.84 0.68 -16.99
CA HIS A 31 0.24 0.92 -18.31
C HIS A 31 -1.24 1.35 -18.18
N GLY A 32 -1.49 2.32 -17.30
CA GLY A 32 -2.81 2.83 -17.00
C GLY A 32 -3.08 4.22 -17.56
N GLN A 33 -4.35 4.62 -17.46
CA GLN A 33 -4.83 5.97 -17.76
C GLN A 33 -5.76 6.44 -16.63
N VAL A 34 -5.86 7.76 -16.44
CA VAL A 34 -6.57 8.32 -15.29
C VAL A 34 -8.06 8.49 -15.59
N ILE A 35 -8.90 8.06 -14.66
CA ILE A 35 -10.34 8.38 -14.61
C ILE A 35 -10.53 9.39 -13.48
N SER A 36 -10.80 10.66 -13.80
CA SER A 36 -11.04 11.67 -12.76
C SER A 36 -12.40 11.45 -12.08
N VAL A 37 -12.41 11.50 -10.75
CA VAL A 37 -13.61 11.44 -9.91
C VAL A 37 -13.68 12.68 -9.04
N ASP A 38 -13.89 13.80 -9.73
CA ASP A 38 -14.12 15.12 -9.15
C ASP A 38 -15.33 15.77 -9.82
N SER A 39 -16.30 16.21 -9.01
CA SER A 39 -17.56 16.76 -9.48
C SER A 39 -17.46 18.17 -10.07
N LEU A 40 -16.27 18.79 -10.01
CA LEU A 40 -15.99 20.10 -10.59
C LEU A 40 -15.04 20.02 -11.79
N GLN A 41 -14.18 19.01 -11.88
CA GLN A 41 -13.29 18.86 -13.05
C GLN A 41 -14.02 18.43 -14.33
N CYS A 42 -15.28 17.97 -14.22
CA CYS A 42 -16.09 17.56 -15.37
C CYS A 42 -16.49 18.71 -16.29
N TYR A 43 -16.51 19.96 -15.82
CA TYR A 43 -16.92 21.11 -16.64
C TYR A 43 -15.81 21.54 -17.59
N SER A 44 -16.13 21.87 -18.83
CA SER A 44 -15.22 22.41 -19.83
C SER A 44 -14.57 23.74 -19.38
N PRO A 45 -15.32 24.76 -18.91
CA PRO A 45 -14.72 25.99 -18.39
C PRO A 45 -14.19 25.83 -16.95
N GLY A 46 -13.47 26.85 -16.45
CA GLY A 46 -13.02 26.92 -15.05
C GLY A 46 -11.86 25.98 -14.70
N SER A 47 -10.87 25.83 -15.58
CA SER A 47 -9.76 24.90 -15.39
C SER A 47 -8.91 25.18 -14.16
N ILE A 48 -8.65 26.46 -13.85
CA ILE A 48 -7.84 26.87 -12.69
C ILE A 48 -8.66 26.70 -11.40
N VAL A 49 -9.87 27.28 -11.32
CA VAL A 49 -10.72 27.26 -10.12
C VAL A 49 -11.11 25.84 -9.71
N THR A 50 -11.32 24.94 -10.68
CA THR A 50 -11.60 23.51 -10.43
C THR A 50 -10.35 22.65 -10.31
N ALA A 51 -9.17 23.25 -10.50
CA ALA A 51 -7.86 22.63 -10.52
C ALA A 51 -7.80 21.35 -11.34
N LYS A 52 -8.16 21.47 -12.60
CA LYS A 52 -7.89 20.42 -13.59
C LYS A 52 -6.37 20.27 -13.73
N PRO A 53 -5.87 19.03 -13.88
CA PRO A 53 -4.46 18.81 -14.15
C PRO A 53 -3.99 19.57 -15.39
N THR A 54 -2.85 20.25 -15.31
CA THR A 54 -2.23 20.85 -16.49
C THR A 54 -1.55 19.78 -17.36
N PRO A 55 -1.26 20.03 -18.65
CA PRO A 55 -0.52 19.09 -19.49
C PRO A 55 0.83 18.65 -18.88
N GLU A 56 1.52 19.55 -18.18
CA GLU A 56 2.77 19.27 -17.46
C GLU A 56 2.53 18.30 -16.29
N GLU A 57 1.46 18.50 -15.52
CA GLU A 57 1.07 17.62 -14.42
C GLU A 57 0.62 16.24 -14.93
N MET A 58 -0.13 16.21 -16.03
CA MET A 58 -0.55 14.96 -16.70
C MET A 58 0.65 14.17 -17.20
N ASN A 59 1.74 14.86 -17.58
CA ASN A 59 3.02 14.26 -17.94
C ASN A 59 2.87 13.13 -18.99
N GLY A 60 2.03 13.37 -20.01
CA GLY A 60 1.75 12.45 -21.10
C GLY A 60 0.82 11.28 -20.76
N VAL A 61 0.21 11.23 -19.57
CA VAL A 61 -0.84 10.27 -19.22
C VAL A 61 -2.20 10.84 -19.61
N ASP A 62 -2.97 10.08 -20.38
CA ASP A 62 -4.33 10.49 -20.73
C ASP A 62 -5.24 10.51 -19.49
N HIS A 63 -6.04 11.59 -19.39
CA HIS A 63 -7.03 11.77 -18.34
C HIS A 63 -8.44 11.81 -18.97
N HIS A 64 -9.35 11.05 -18.38
CA HIS A 64 -10.74 10.95 -18.78
C HIS A 64 -11.66 11.54 -17.71
N MET A 65 -12.93 11.75 -18.08
CA MET A 65 -13.95 12.35 -17.22
C MET A 65 -13.63 13.79 -16.79
N ILE A 66 -12.83 14.50 -17.58
CA ILE A 66 -12.47 15.92 -17.39
C ILE A 66 -13.04 16.73 -18.56
N GLY A 67 -13.66 17.86 -18.25
CA GLY A 67 -14.03 18.86 -19.27
C GLY A 67 -15.09 18.44 -20.29
N TYR A 68 -15.93 17.44 -19.98
CA TYR A 68 -16.94 16.92 -20.91
C TYR A 68 -18.33 17.54 -20.75
N LEU A 69 -18.56 18.34 -19.70
CA LEU A 69 -19.82 19.05 -19.44
C LEU A 69 -19.72 20.54 -19.75
N GLU A 70 -20.80 21.12 -20.24
CA GLU A 70 -20.95 22.58 -20.35
C GLU A 70 -21.18 23.24 -18.99
N ALA A 71 -21.02 24.56 -18.92
CA ALA A 71 -20.95 25.32 -17.66
C ALA A 71 -22.14 25.11 -16.70
N ASP A 72 -23.35 24.91 -17.22
CA ASP A 72 -24.59 24.80 -16.46
C ASP A 72 -25.20 23.38 -16.46
N GLU A 73 -24.48 22.39 -16.97
CA GLU A 73 -24.89 21.00 -16.93
C GLU A 73 -24.64 20.36 -15.56
N GLU A 74 -25.12 19.14 -15.36
CA GLU A 74 -24.93 18.38 -14.11
C GLU A 74 -24.49 16.95 -14.42
N PRO A 75 -23.53 16.39 -13.66
CA PRO A 75 -22.95 15.06 -13.90
C PRO A 75 -23.89 13.92 -13.48
N THR A 76 -25.15 13.95 -13.93
CA THR A 76 -26.21 13.00 -13.54
C THR A 76 -25.93 11.56 -13.96
N ASN A 77 -25.23 11.36 -15.08
CA ASN A 77 -24.87 10.05 -15.62
C ASN A 77 -23.39 9.67 -15.36
N PHE A 78 -22.73 10.34 -14.41
CA PHE A 78 -21.28 10.18 -14.20
C PHE A 78 -20.84 8.73 -14.04
N VAL A 79 -21.52 7.95 -13.18
CA VAL A 79 -21.15 6.56 -12.90
C VAL A 79 -21.20 5.70 -14.17
N VAL A 80 -22.28 5.85 -14.96
CA VAL A 80 -22.48 5.08 -16.20
C VAL A 80 -21.39 5.41 -17.21
N GLU A 81 -21.09 6.69 -17.44
CA GLU A 81 -20.07 7.12 -18.39
C GLU A 81 -18.65 6.75 -17.92
N ALA A 82 -18.36 6.88 -16.62
CA ALA A 82 -17.07 6.50 -16.06
C ALA A 82 -16.82 4.99 -16.19
N ILE A 83 -17.81 4.14 -15.87
CA ILE A 83 -17.70 2.68 -16.02
C ILE A 83 -17.53 2.29 -17.47
N LYS A 84 -18.33 2.88 -18.37
CA LYS A 84 -18.19 2.65 -19.81
C LYS A 84 -16.77 2.98 -20.29
N ARG A 85 -16.22 4.12 -19.87
CA ARG A 85 -14.84 4.49 -20.23
C ARG A 85 -13.82 3.54 -19.61
N MET A 86 -14.03 3.07 -18.37
CA MET A 86 -13.18 2.06 -17.74
C MET A 86 -13.20 0.74 -18.53
N GLU A 87 -14.37 0.28 -18.96
CA GLU A 87 -14.52 -0.93 -19.79
C GLU A 87 -13.82 -0.75 -21.15
N GLU A 88 -14.01 0.38 -21.83
CA GLU A 88 -13.32 0.73 -23.08
C GLU A 88 -11.79 0.68 -22.92
N LEU A 89 -11.24 1.19 -21.82
CA LEU A 89 -9.79 1.12 -21.55
C LEU A 89 -9.34 -0.34 -21.33
N CYS A 90 -10.10 -1.10 -20.55
CA CYS A 90 -9.79 -2.49 -20.25
C CYS A 90 -9.79 -3.35 -21.52
N ASP A 91 -10.69 -3.10 -22.47
CA ASP A 91 -10.74 -3.79 -23.76
C ASP A 91 -9.48 -3.56 -24.62
N HIS A 92 -8.76 -2.45 -24.38
CA HIS A 92 -7.48 -2.14 -25.00
C HIS A 92 -6.27 -2.52 -24.13
N GLY A 93 -6.47 -3.27 -23.04
CA GLY A 93 -5.41 -3.68 -22.13
C GLY A 93 -4.85 -2.55 -21.26
N VAL A 94 -5.57 -1.42 -21.15
CA VAL A 94 -5.17 -0.26 -20.33
C VAL A 94 -5.86 -0.33 -18.97
N ILE A 95 -5.10 -0.10 -17.90
CA ILE A 95 -5.63 -0.17 -16.53
C ILE A 95 -6.24 1.19 -16.12
N PRO A 96 -7.52 1.24 -15.73
CA PRO A 96 -8.10 2.47 -15.20
C PRO A 96 -7.55 2.83 -13.83
N VAL A 97 -6.99 4.03 -13.70
CA VAL A 97 -6.54 4.63 -12.44
C VAL A 97 -7.55 5.71 -12.03
N VAL A 98 -8.45 5.35 -11.13
CA VAL A 98 -9.50 6.21 -10.59
C VAL A 98 -8.88 7.17 -9.57
N VAL A 99 -8.89 8.48 -9.87
CA VAL A 99 -8.28 9.52 -9.01
C VAL A 99 -9.35 10.50 -8.57
N GLY A 100 -9.58 10.64 -7.27
CA GLY A 100 -10.65 11.52 -6.83
C GLY A 100 -10.76 11.76 -5.33
N GLY A 101 -11.62 12.71 -4.98
CA GLY A 101 -11.99 13.01 -3.60
C GLY A 101 -13.44 13.47 -3.45
N SER A 102 -14.23 13.41 -4.53
CA SER A 102 -15.65 13.77 -4.46
C SER A 102 -16.40 12.75 -3.63
N THR A 103 -16.94 13.19 -2.49
CA THR A 103 -17.69 12.32 -1.57
C THR A 103 -18.98 11.80 -2.20
N SER A 104 -19.55 12.51 -3.17
CA SER A 104 -20.80 12.17 -3.85
C SER A 104 -20.63 11.26 -5.06
N LEU A 105 -19.47 11.27 -5.73
CA LEU A 105 -19.23 10.47 -6.94
C LEU A 105 -18.43 9.19 -6.67
N THR A 106 -17.54 9.23 -5.67
CA THR A 106 -16.58 8.13 -5.44
C THR A 106 -17.29 6.84 -5.04
N LEU A 107 -18.10 6.83 -3.97
CA LEU A 107 -18.75 5.61 -3.50
C LEU A 107 -19.72 4.99 -4.52
N PRO A 108 -20.61 5.76 -5.18
CA PRO A 108 -21.48 5.20 -6.21
C PRO A 108 -20.71 4.52 -7.36
N LEU A 109 -19.59 5.12 -7.80
CA LEU A 109 -18.74 4.51 -8.82
C LEU A 109 -18.09 3.21 -8.32
N LEU A 110 -17.58 3.20 -7.09
CA LEU A 110 -16.94 2.01 -6.52
C LEU A 110 -17.94 0.87 -6.32
N HIS A 111 -19.15 1.15 -5.84
CA HIS A 111 -20.22 0.16 -5.72
C HIS A 111 -20.54 -0.47 -7.08
N ASP A 112 -20.84 0.34 -8.10
CA ASP A 112 -21.19 -0.18 -9.43
C ASP A 112 -20.04 -0.96 -10.08
N ALA A 113 -18.78 -0.52 -9.87
CA ALA A 113 -17.61 -1.26 -10.34
C ALA A 113 -17.50 -2.64 -9.65
N LEU A 114 -17.60 -2.70 -8.32
CA LEU A 114 -17.49 -3.96 -7.58
C LEU A 114 -18.64 -4.92 -7.91
N ASP A 115 -19.86 -4.42 -8.06
CA ASP A 115 -21.03 -5.22 -8.49
C ASP A 115 -20.83 -5.82 -9.89
N ARG A 116 -20.09 -5.13 -10.76
CA ARG A 116 -19.69 -5.60 -12.09
C ARG A 116 -18.45 -6.50 -12.08
N GLY A 117 -17.98 -6.90 -10.91
CA GLY A 117 -16.85 -7.82 -10.73
C GLY A 117 -15.47 -7.19 -10.96
N TRP A 118 -15.35 -5.86 -10.90
CA TRP A 118 -14.05 -5.21 -10.94
C TRP A 118 -13.25 -5.54 -9.68
N ARG A 119 -11.97 -5.84 -9.86
CA ARG A 119 -11.02 -6.04 -8.77
C ARG A 119 -10.25 -4.74 -8.57
N MET A 120 -10.19 -4.27 -7.34
CA MET A 120 -9.61 -2.95 -7.00
C MET A 120 -8.45 -3.04 -6.00
N ALA A 121 -7.43 -2.19 -6.21
CA ALA A 121 -6.52 -1.73 -5.16
C ALA A 121 -6.76 -0.24 -4.88
N ALA A 122 -6.76 0.18 -3.60
CA ALA A 122 -7.08 1.54 -3.19
C ALA A 122 -5.94 2.16 -2.35
N ILE A 123 -5.47 3.34 -2.75
CA ILE A 123 -4.46 4.11 -2.03
C ILE A 123 -5.14 5.36 -1.48
N THR A 124 -5.04 5.58 -0.17
CA THR A 124 -5.62 6.74 0.51
C THR A 124 -4.50 7.64 1.05
N LEU A 125 -4.45 8.88 0.57
CA LEU A 125 -3.49 9.88 1.01
C LEU A 125 -4.01 10.63 2.25
N LEU A 126 -3.23 10.59 3.32
CA LEU A 126 -3.53 11.23 4.61
C LEU A 126 -2.46 12.27 4.93
N PRO A 127 -2.63 13.54 4.54
CA PRO A 127 -1.63 14.57 4.81
C PRO A 127 -1.52 14.89 6.30
N HIS A 128 -0.29 15.08 6.76
CA HIS A 128 -0.03 15.64 8.09
C HIS A 128 -0.57 17.07 8.17
N GLN A 129 -1.08 17.50 9.32
CA GLN A 129 -1.82 18.77 9.47
C GLN A 129 -1.03 20.00 8.99
N SER A 130 0.24 20.12 9.39
CA SER A 130 1.11 21.24 8.99
C SER A 130 1.32 21.27 7.47
N THR A 131 1.57 20.11 6.88
CA THR A 131 1.77 19.91 5.45
C THR A 131 0.51 20.25 4.69
N TYR A 132 -0.64 19.86 5.23
CA TYR A 132 -1.92 20.13 4.64
C TYR A 132 -2.21 21.63 4.54
N LEU A 133 -2.02 22.36 5.66
CA LEU A 133 -2.19 23.81 5.69
C LEU A 133 -1.27 24.52 4.69
N ASN A 134 0.00 24.12 4.63
CA ASN A 134 0.97 24.67 3.69
C ASN A 134 0.59 24.38 2.23
N ASN A 135 0.07 23.17 1.93
CA ASN A 135 -0.36 22.81 0.59
C ASN A 135 -1.58 23.63 0.13
N ILE A 136 -2.55 23.86 1.01
CA ILE A 136 -3.71 24.71 0.69
C ILE A 136 -3.30 26.16 0.45
N GLU A 137 -2.34 26.67 1.23
CA GLU A 137 -1.81 28.02 1.05
C GLU A 137 -1.06 28.18 -0.27
N SER A 138 -0.02 27.35 -0.50
CA SER A 138 0.76 27.36 -1.75
C SER A 138 -0.12 27.24 -2.98
N ARG A 139 -1.14 26.38 -2.92
CA ARG A 139 -2.06 26.17 -4.03
C ARG A 139 -2.85 27.41 -4.39
N LEU A 140 -3.30 28.21 -3.41
CA LEU A 140 -4.04 29.44 -3.71
C LEU A 140 -3.13 30.45 -4.42
N ASP A 141 -1.89 30.58 -3.95
CA ASP A 141 -0.90 31.45 -4.58
C ASP A 141 -0.63 31.01 -6.02
N ASP A 142 -0.41 29.70 -6.25
CA ASP A 142 -0.22 29.11 -7.58
C ASP A 142 -1.42 29.38 -8.50
N MET A 143 -2.66 29.29 -7.98
CA MET A 143 -3.88 29.58 -8.75
C MET A 143 -3.97 31.05 -9.16
N VAL A 144 -3.64 31.97 -8.26
CA VAL A 144 -3.64 33.41 -8.55
C VAL A 144 -2.58 33.74 -9.60
N GLU A 145 -1.37 33.18 -9.47
CA GLU A 145 -0.29 33.34 -10.45
C GLU A 145 -0.66 32.77 -11.83
N ALA A 146 -1.45 31.69 -11.87
CA ALA A 146 -1.94 31.09 -13.10
C ALA A 146 -3.07 31.89 -13.80
N GLY A 147 -3.58 32.97 -13.19
CA GLY A 147 -4.63 33.82 -13.76
C GLY A 147 -6.05 33.47 -13.31
N LEU A 148 -6.23 33.04 -12.06
CA LEU A 148 -7.53 32.73 -11.47
C LEU A 148 -8.54 33.89 -11.64
N LEU A 149 -8.14 35.15 -11.45
CA LEU A 149 -9.06 36.28 -11.47
C LEU A 149 -9.63 36.55 -12.87
N GLU A 150 -8.79 36.39 -13.89
CA GLU A 150 -9.17 36.46 -15.30
C GLU A 150 -10.15 35.34 -15.65
N GLU A 151 -9.88 34.10 -15.20
CA GLU A 151 -10.75 32.96 -15.41
C GLU A 151 -12.13 33.16 -14.77
N LEU A 152 -12.17 33.61 -13.52
CA LEU A 152 -13.43 33.88 -12.80
C LEU A 152 -14.25 34.98 -13.46
N SER A 153 -13.57 36.02 -13.99
CA SER A 153 -14.23 37.07 -14.78
C SER A 153 -14.86 36.49 -16.06
N GLY A 154 -14.18 35.55 -16.72
CA GLY A 154 -14.72 34.80 -17.86
C GLY A 154 -15.93 33.95 -17.48
N LEU A 155 -15.86 33.23 -16.36
CA LEU A 155 -16.98 32.43 -15.84
C LEU A 155 -18.22 33.27 -15.52
N LYS A 156 -18.02 34.51 -15.04
CA LYS A 156 -19.13 35.46 -14.80
C LYS A 156 -19.84 35.85 -16.09
N LEU A 157 -19.10 36.09 -17.17
CA LEU A 157 -19.72 36.39 -18.47
C LEU A 157 -20.54 35.21 -19.01
N ILE A 158 -20.14 33.97 -18.69
CA ILE A 158 -20.93 32.77 -19.03
C ILE A 158 -22.17 32.70 -18.13
N GLU A 159 -22.03 32.95 -16.83
CA GLU A 159 -23.16 32.98 -15.88
C GLU A 159 -24.23 33.98 -16.31
N ASP A 160 -23.84 35.21 -16.61
CA ASP A 160 -24.75 36.29 -16.99
C ASP A 160 -25.57 35.91 -18.25
N LYS A 161 -24.96 35.17 -19.18
CA LYS A 161 -25.63 34.65 -20.38
C LYS A 161 -26.59 33.50 -20.08
N HIS A 162 -26.22 32.57 -19.21
CA HIS A 162 -27.00 31.35 -18.96
C HIS A 162 -28.09 31.55 -17.89
N LEU A 163 -27.86 32.40 -16.90
CA LEU A 163 -28.73 32.56 -15.73
C LEU A 163 -29.47 33.91 -15.69
N ASN A 164 -29.48 34.68 -16.79
CA ASN A 164 -30.18 35.96 -16.90
C ASN A 164 -29.85 36.95 -15.76
N GLY A 165 -28.59 36.98 -15.32
CA GLY A 165 -28.12 37.86 -14.24
C GLY A 165 -28.58 37.49 -12.83
N LYS A 166 -29.06 36.26 -12.59
CA LYS A 166 -29.31 35.73 -11.24
C LYS A 166 -28.26 34.67 -10.90
N PRO A 167 -27.30 34.97 -10.02
CA PRO A 167 -26.24 34.02 -9.71
C PRO A 167 -26.79 32.76 -9.02
N ASN A 168 -26.22 31.60 -9.36
CA ASN A 168 -26.57 30.33 -8.72
C ASN A 168 -25.34 29.50 -8.39
N PHE A 169 -24.86 29.67 -7.15
CA PHE A 169 -23.69 28.98 -6.61
C PHE A 169 -23.91 27.49 -6.31
N HIS A 170 -25.09 26.94 -6.61
CA HIS A 170 -25.43 25.53 -6.36
C HIS A 170 -25.65 24.74 -7.65
N LYS A 171 -25.34 25.33 -8.82
CA LYS A 171 -25.53 24.70 -10.13
C LYS A 171 -24.25 24.79 -10.96
N GLY A 172 -23.94 23.73 -11.70
CA GLY A 172 -22.87 23.69 -12.70
C GLY A 172 -21.49 24.02 -12.12
N VAL A 173 -20.66 24.67 -12.94
CA VAL A 173 -19.28 25.04 -12.56
C VAL A 173 -19.22 26.06 -11.41
N TRP A 174 -20.28 26.86 -11.22
CA TRP A 174 -20.34 27.92 -10.20
C TRP A 174 -20.45 27.41 -8.76
N LYS A 175 -20.57 26.09 -8.58
CA LYS A 175 -20.36 25.39 -7.29
C LYS A 175 -18.90 25.41 -6.82
N ALA A 176 -17.96 25.75 -7.69
CA ALA A 176 -16.54 25.72 -7.37
C ALA A 176 -16.18 26.70 -6.24
N ILE A 177 -15.47 26.20 -5.22
CA ILE A 177 -14.87 27.02 -4.18
C ILE A 177 -13.91 28.00 -4.84
N GLY A 178 -14.13 29.29 -4.61
CA GLY A 178 -13.45 30.40 -5.25
C GLY A 178 -14.41 31.29 -6.03
N TYR A 179 -15.43 30.74 -6.70
CA TYR A 179 -16.36 31.57 -7.48
C TYR A 179 -17.29 32.38 -6.57
N GLN A 180 -18.01 31.71 -5.65
CA GLN A 180 -18.92 32.39 -4.72
C GLN A 180 -18.17 33.38 -3.82
N GLU A 181 -16.99 33.02 -3.35
CA GLU A 181 -16.18 33.82 -2.43
C GLU A 181 -15.63 35.08 -3.08
N LEU A 182 -15.26 35.02 -4.36
CA LEU A 182 -14.78 36.17 -5.13
C LEU A 182 -15.89 36.88 -5.89
N TYR A 183 -17.13 36.38 -5.88
CA TYR A 183 -18.26 36.99 -6.58
C TYR A 183 -18.46 38.49 -6.27
N PRO A 184 -18.38 38.95 -4.99
CA PRO A 184 -18.47 40.39 -4.69
C PRO A 184 -17.37 41.22 -5.35
N TYR A 185 -16.16 40.66 -5.49
CA TYR A 185 -15.06 41.30 -6.21
C TYR A 185 -15.33 41.36 -7.73
N LEU A 186 -15.91 40.30 -8.30
CA LEU A 186 -16.25 40.25 -9.73
C LEU A 186 -17.38 41.21 -10.12
N GLU A 187 -18.29 41.54 -9.20
CA GLU A 187 -19.34 42.54 -9.41
C GLU A 187 -18.87 43.98 -9.23
N ALA A 188 -17.81 44.19 -8.45
CA ALA A 188 -17.30 45.53 -8.17
C ALA A 188 -16.72 46.17 -9.44
N ARG A 189 -16.96 47.47 -9.63
CA ARG A 189 -16.36 48.21 -10.74
C ARG A 189 -14.90 48.47 -10.40
N LYS A 190 -13.96 48.22 -11.32
CA LYS A 190 -12.49 48.38 -11.13
C LYS A 190 -12.02 49.76 -10.59
N ILE A 191 -12.89 50.76 -10.49
CA ILE A 191 -12.60 52.12 -10.00
C ILE A 191 -12.90 52.27 -8.49
N ASP A 192 -13.59 51.30 -7.87
CA ASP A 192 -13.92 51.35 -6.46
C ASP A 192 -12.70 51.14 -5.57
N ARG A 193 -12.42 52.09 -4.65
CA ARG A 193 -11.41 51.94 -3.57
C ARG A 193 -11.62 50.71 -2.69
N HIS A 194 -12.79 50.06 -2.78
CA HIS A 194 -13.16 48.88 -2.02
C HIS A 194 -12.76 47.56 -2.70
N CYS A 195 -12.36 47.57 -3.97
CA CYS A 195 -12.01 46.36 -4.73
C CYS A 195 -10.88 45.56 -4.08
N ASP A 196 -9.81 46.21 -3.60
CA ASP A 196 -8.69 45.54 -2.96
C ASP A 196 -9.11 44.83 -1.66
N GLN A 197 -10.02 45.46 -0.90
CA GLN A 197 -10.56 44.88 0.32
C GLN A 197 -11.44 43.66 0.02
N LEU A 198 -12.28 43.74 -1.03
CA LEU A 198 -13.13 42.63 -1.48
C LEU A 198 -12.29 41.46 -1.98
N LEU A 199 -11.24 41.70 -2.77
CA LEU A 199 -10.32 40.67 -3.24
C LEU A 199 -9.66 39.95 -2.06
N LYS A 200 -9.09 40.72 -1.13
CA LYS A 200 -8.43 40.16 0.07
C LYS A 200 -9.39 39.31 0.91
N THR A 201 -10.63 39.79 1.08
CA THR A 201 -11.66 39.07 1.85
C THR A 201 -12.10 37.80 1.13
N GLY A 202 -12.29 37.85 -0.19
CA GLY A 202 -12.68 36.71 -1.02
C GLY A 202 -11.61 35.61 -1.03
N LEU A 203 -10.34 35.97 -1.21
CA LEU A 203 -9.22 35.01 -1.15
C LEU A 203 -9.08 34.36 0.23
N ALA A 204 -9.25 35.13 1.31
CA ALA A 204 -9.24 34.58 2.67
C ALA A 204 -10.41 33.62 2.90
N SER A 205 -11.61 33.96 2.42
CA SER A 205 -12.80 33.09 2.49
C SER A 205 -12.60 31.81 1.68
N MET A 206 -12.03 31.91 0.48
CA MET A 206 -11.72 30.76 -0.38
C MET A 206 -10.73 29.80 0.30
N LYS A 207 -9.68 30.34 0.94
CA LYS A 207 -8.72 29.55 1.72
C LYS A 207 -9.42 28.79 2.87
N ALA A 208 -10.27 29.49 3.62
CA ALA A 208 -11.01 28.90 4.74
C ALA A 208 -11.98 27.79 4.28
N ASN A 209 -12.76 28.04 3.22
CA ASN A 209 -13.72 27.08 2.68
C ASN A 209 -13.02 25.87 2.05
N THR A 210 -11.88 26.07 1.38
CA THR A 210 -11.07 24.96 0.85
C THR A 210 -10.53 24.07 1.97
N LEU A 211 -10.04 24.67 3.06
CA LEU A 211 -9.57 23.93 4.23
C LEU A 211 -10.72 23.13 4.88
N GLN A 212 -11.88 23.77 5.07
CA GLN A 212 -13.06 23.12 5.66
C GLN A 212 -13.56 21.95 4.81
N TYR A 213 -13.59 22.12 3.49
CA TYR A 213 -13.92 21.05 2.55
C TYR A 213 -12.92 19.90 2.67
N GLY A 214 -11.62 20.20 2.73
CA GLY A 214 -10.57 19.23 2.99
C GLY A 214 -10.73 18.41 4.27
N ILE A 215 -11.07 19.08 5.37
CA ILE A 215 -11.37 18.42 6.66
C ILE A 215 -12.59 17.51 6.53
N THR A 216 -13.66 17.99 5.88
CA THR A 216 -14.87 17.20 5.63
C THR A 216 -14.56 15.95 4.78
N GLN A 217 -13.68 16.07 3.79
CA GLN A 217 -13.21 14.93 3.01
C GLN A 217 -12.42 13.94 3.87
N LEU A 218 -11.56 14.41 4.78
CA LEU A 218 -10.81 13.54 5.68
C LEU A 218 -11.72 12.78 6.66
N GLU A 219 -12.75 13.44 7.19
CA GLU A 219 -13.76 12.82 8.03
C GLU A 219 -14.54 11.76 7.25
N TRP A 220 -15.02 12.09 6.05
CA TRP A 220 -15.71 11.15 5.17
C TRP A 220 -14.82 9.96 4.78
N ILE A 221 -13.53 10.19 4.50
CA ILE A 221 -12.58 9.11 4.22
C ILE A 221 -12.52 8.14 5.41
N ARG A 222 -12.34 8.66 6.63
CA ARG A 222 -12.21 7.84 7.85
C ARG A 222 -13.50 7.12 8.21
N GLN A 223 -14.64 7.78 8.10
CA GLN A 223 -15.92 7.28 8.60
C GLN A 223 -16.73 6.52 7.56
N THR A 224 -16.46 6.74 6.26
CA THR A 224 -17.26 6.17 5.17
C THR A 224 -16.40 5.38 4.19
N LEU A 225 -15.39 5.99 3.57
CA LEU A 225 -14.62 5.33 2.51
C LEU A 225 -13.80 4.15 3.04
N CYS A 226 -12.99 4.33 4.08
CA CYS A 226 -12.16 3.26 4.62
C CYS A 226 -12.98 2.07 5.15
N PRO A 227 -14.09 2.28 5.92
CA PRO A 227 -14.99 1.20 6.30
C PRO A 227 -15.60 0.46 5.10
N PHE A 228 -16.02 1.18 4.06
CA PHE A 228 -16.53 0.59 2.83
C PHE A 228 -15.47 -0.30 2.15
N LEU A 229 -14.26 0.21 1.95
CA LEU A 229 -13.16 -0.55 1.33
C LEU A 229 -12.82 -1.81 2.14
N HIS A 230 -12.88 -1.74 3.47
CA HIS A 230 -12.66 -2.88 4.34
C HIS A 230 -13.79 -3.93 4.22
N ALA A 231 -15.05 -3.49 4.27
CA ALA A 231 -16.22 -4.36 4.15
C ALA A 231 -16.23 -5.14 2.82
N GLU A 232 -15.89 -4.45 1.72
CA GLU A 232 -15.78 -5.02 0.38
C GLU A 232 -14.47 -5.79 0.13
N LYS A 233 -13.61 -5.93 1.17
CA LYS A 233 -12.33 -6.64 1.10
C LYS A 233 -11.41 -6.12 -0.01
N VAL A 234 -11.50 -4.82 -0.31
CA VAL A 234 -10.62 -4.15 -1.26
C VAL A 234 -9.22 -4.07 -0.68
N ALA A 235 -8.21 -4.46 -1.46
CA ALA A 235 -6.81 -4.26 -1.08
C ALA A 235 -6.57 -2.76 -0.93
N ASN A 236 -6.35 -2.27 0.29
CA ASN A 236 -6.21 -0.84 0.54
C ASN A 236 -4.98 -0.50 1.39
N MET A 237 -4.41 0.68 1.14
CA MET A 237 -3.25 1.21 1.86
C MET A 237 -3.45 2.70 2.14
N SER A 238 -3.25 3.10 3.39
CA SER A 238 -3.23 4.51 3.79
C SER A 238 -1.80 5.00 3.90
N LEU A 239 -1.48 6.11 3.21
CA LEU A 239 -0.14 6.68 3.14
C LEU A 239 -0.14 8.10 3.70
N THR A 240 0.72 8.32 4.69
CA THR A 240 0.86 9.63 5.33
C THR A 240 1.69 10.56 4.46
N VAL A 241 1.16 11.74 4.12
CA VAL A 241 1.91 12.76 3.37
C VAL A 241 2.55 13.75 4.35
N VAL A 242 3.85 13.58 4.60
CA VAL A 242 4.58 14.38 5.59
C VAL A 242 5.21 15.63 4.97
N ASP A 243 5.91 15.52 3.85
CA ASP A 243 6.49 16.68 3.16
C ASP A 243 6.86 16.35 1.70
N LYS A 244 7.28 17.37 0.95
CA LYS A 244 7.67 17.20 -0.47
C LYS A 244 8.95 16.37 -0.65
N THR A 245 9.85 16.34 0.33
CA THR A 245 11.14 15.65 0.25
C THR A 245 11.02 14.14 0.51
N SER A 246 10.11 13.74 1.39
CA SER A 246 9.79 12.34 1.71
C SER A 246 8.78 11.70 0.76
N TRP A 247 8.12 12.48 -0.12
CA TRP A 247 7.09 12.01 -1.06
C TRP A 247 7.46 10.71 -1.79
N ILE A 248 8.67 10.61 -2.33
CA ILE A 248 9.07 9.45 -3.14
C ILE A 248 9.17 8.19 -2.27
N SER A 249 9.77 8.28 -1.08
CA SER A 249 9.98 7.13 -0.19
C SER A 249 8.69 6.70 0.50
N ASP A 250 7.88 7.67 0.93
CA ASP A 250 6.79 7.44 1.87
C ASP A 250 5.44 7.26 1.16
N VAL A 251 5.30 7.79 -0.06
CA VAL A 251 4.04 7.78 -0.82
C VAL A 251 4.20 7.04 -2.13
N GLU A 252 5.10 7.50 -3.01
CA GLU A 252 5.12 7.06 -4.41
C GLU A 252 5.59 5.60 -4.55
N LYS A 253 6.73 5.25 -3.94
CA LYS A 253 7.27 3.88 -4.02
C LYS A 253 6.34 2.82 -3.40
N PRO A 254 5.78 3.01 -2.18
CA PRO A 254 4.85 2.03 -1.61
C PRO A 254 3.57 1.86 -2.44
N ALA A 255 3.00 2.95 -2.94
CA ALA A 255 1.80 2.91 -3.78
C ALA A 255 2.03 2.19 -5.11
N ILE A 256 3.13 2.50 -5.81
CA ILE A 256 3.50 1.82 -7.06
C ILE A 256 3.73 0.33 -6.81
N ARG A 257 4.43 -0.03 -5.72
CA ARG A 257 4.66 -1.44 -5.37
C ARG A 257 3.34 -2.18 -5.17
N MET A 258 2.43 -1.61 -4.39
CA MET A 258 1.11 -2.22 -4.16
C MET A 258 0.31 -2.40 -5.46
N ALA A 259 0.29 -1.40 -6.33
CA ALA A 259 -0.43 -1.48 -7.60
C ALA A 259 0.21 -2.46 -8.58
N SER A 260 1.54 -2.45 -8.67
CA SER A 260 2.31 -3.40 -9.46
C SER A 260 2.06 -4.83 -8.97
N ASP A 261 2.15 -5.09 -7.66
CA ASP A 261 1.86 -6.40 -7.06
C ASP A 261 0.40 -6.82 -7.31
N PHE A 262 -0.56 -5.90 -7.18
CA PHE A 262 -1.98 -6.17 -7.43
C PHE A 262 -2.27 -6.57 -8.89
N CYS A 263 -1.71 -5.83 -9.84
CA CYS A 263 -1.89 -6.08 -11.27
C CYS A 263 -1.09 -7.31 -11.74
N HIS A 264 0.14 -7.51 -11.24
CA HIS A 264 1.01 -8.65 -11.60
C HIS A 264 0.64 -9.97 -10.94
N ALA A 265 0.14 -9.95 -9.70
CA ALA A 265 -0.43 -11.15 -9.06
C ALA A 265 -1.60 -11.73 -9.87
N SER A 266 -2.16 -10.96 -10.81
CA SER A 266 -3.30 -11.36 -11.63
C SER A 266 -3.01 -11.54 -13.13
N THR A 267 -1.83 -11.11 -13.63
CA THR A 267 -1.35 -11.34 -15.00
C THR A 267 -0.33 -12.48 -15.10
N SER A 268 0.24 -12.94 -13.98
CA SER A 268 1.28 -13.99 -13.97
C SER A 268 0.75 -15.43 -14.00
N ILE A 269 -0.49 -15.65 -14.47
CA ILE A 269 -1.05 -17.00 -14.66
C ILE A 269 -1.16 -17.28 -16.15
N SER A 270 -0.02 -17.50 -16.80
CA SER A 270 0.05 -18.35 -18.00
C SER A 270 1.10 -19.42 -17.77
N PHE A 271 0.61 -20.64 -17.54
CA PHE A 271 1.33 -21.92 -17.51
C PHE A 271 2.57 -22.02 -16.61
N HIS A 272 2.36 -22.38 -15.35
CA HIS A 272 2.66 -23.73 -14.84
C HIS A 272 1.96 -23.94 -13.47
N SER A 273 1.13 -25.00 -13.41
CA SER A 273 0.63 -25.69 -12.21
C SER A 273 -0.34 -24.98 -11.24
N ILE A 274 -1.64 -25.12 -11.53
CA ILE A 274 -2.73 -25.63 -10.66
C ILE A 274 -2.61 -25.36 -9.14
N ASN A 275 -3.18 -24.23 -8.67
CA ASN A 275 -4.13 -24.07 -7.55
C ASN A 275 -4.10 -22.63 -7.00
N GLY A 276 -5.27 -21.99 -6.92
CA GLY A 276 -5.47 -20.59 -6.52
C GLY A 276 -5.24 -20.30 -5.03
N SER A 277 -4.11 -20.70 -4.46
CA SER A 277 -3.67 -20.32 -3.11
C SER A 277 -2.44 -19.42 -3.22
N LYS A 278 -2.38 -18.34 -2.44
CA LYS A 278 -1.12 -17.61 -2.22
C LYS A 278 -0.01 -18.62 -1.87
N PRO A 279 1.24 -18.44 -2.34
CA PRO A 279 2.31 -19.38 -2.03
C PRO A 279 2.54 -19.43 -0.52
N ARG A 280 2.81 -20.63 0.00
CA ARG A 280 3.20 -20.83 1.39
C ARG A 280 4.54 -20.14 1.64
N VAL A 281 4.64 -19.38 2.73
CA VAL A 281 5.86 -18.64 3.12
C VAL A 281 6.34 -19.15 4.48
N LEU A 282 7.63 -19.51 4.58
CA LEU A 282 8.27 -19.81 5.85
C LEU A 282 9.23 -18.69 6.23
N CYS A 283 9.06 -18.14 7.44
CA CYS A 283 10.08 -17.29 8.04
C CYS A 283 11.11 -18.16 8.76
N ILE A 284 12.36 -18.01 8.37
CA ILE A 284 13.47 -18.79 8.91
C ILE A 284 14.30 -17.95 9.87
N PHE A 285 14.40 -18.44 11.10
CA PHE A 285 15.34 -17.97 12.11
C PHE A 285 16.46 -18.99 12.24
N GLY A 286 17.72 -18.57 12.14
CA GLY A 286 18.85 -19.50 12.17
C GLY A 286 20.18 -18.84 12.46
N GLY A 287 21.20 -19.65 12.76
CA GLY A 287 22.54 -19.15 13.03
C GLY A 287 23.23 -18.56 11.78
N SER A 288 23.95 -17.47 11.96
CA SER A 288 24.94 -16.96 10.99
C SER A 288 26.22 -17.81 10.97
N SER A 289 26.43 -18.66 11.98
CA SER A 289 27.51 -19.66 12.02
C SER A 289 27.03 -21.00 11.48
N SER A 290 27.94 -21.79 10.92
CA SER A 290 27.67 -23.17 10.48
C SER A 290 27.55 -24.17 11.64
N GLY A 291 28.03 -23.81 12.82
CA GLY A 291 28.27 -24.76 13.90
C GLY A 291 29.46 -25.68 13.62
N ASN A 292 29.73 -26.60 14.56
CA ASN A 292 30.84 -27.56 14.46
C ASN A 292 30.42 -28.92 13.88
N ASP A 293 29.12 -29.20 13.83
CA ASP A 293 28.56 -30.40 13.23
C ASP A 293 27.95 -30.08 11.84
N PRO A 294 28.46 -30.68 10.76
CA PRO A 294 27.91 -30.53 9.41
C PRO A 294 26.41 -30.85 9.29
N ALA A 295 25.85 -31.65 10.21
CA ALA A 295 24.44 -32.01 10.23
C ALA A 295 23.52 -30.77 10.23
N HIS A 296 23.93 -29.66 10.85
CA HIS A 296 23.13 -28.43 10.89
C HIS A 296 23.00 -27.75 9.52
N ILE A 297 24.10 -27.70 8.76
CA ILE A 297 24.09 -27.19 7.40
C ILE A 297 23.27 -28.12 6.50
N GLU A 298 23.43 -29.44 6.66
CA GLU A 298 22.68 -30.40 5.84
C GLU A 298 21.18 -30.36 6.13
N ALA A 299 20.77 -30.16 7.38
CA ALA A 299 19.36 -29.95 7.73
C ALA A 299 18.79 -28.69 7.07
N ALA A 300 19.56 -27.59 7.06
CA ALA A 300 19.16 -26.34 6.39
C ALA A 300 18.98 -26.54 4.87
N LYS A 301 19.92 -27.24 4.22
CA LYS A 301 19.84 -27.58 2.78
C LYS A 301 18.68 -28.53 2.50
N SER A 302 18.45 -29.51 3.37
CA SER A 302 17.33 -30.45 3.27
C SER A 302 15.99 -29.74 3.32
N LEU A 303 15.83 -28.78 4.24
CA LEU A 303 14.63 -27.93 4.29
C LEU A 303 14.50 -27.06 3.04
N GLY A 304 15.61 -26.50 2.52
CA GLY A 304 15.61 -25.75 1.26
C GLY A 304 15.13 -26.59 0.06
N ARG A 305 15.61 -27.84 -0.07
CA ARG A 305 15.13 -28.79 -1.10
C ARG A 305 13.65 -29.12 -0.93
N PHE A 306 13.23 -29.38 0.30
CA PHE A 306 11.82 -29.63 0.60
C PHE A 306 10.94 -28.42 0.23
N CYS A 307 11.41 -27.19 0.47
CA CYS A 307 10.69 -25.99 0.08
C CYS A 307 10.53 -25.90 -1.44
N HIS A 308 11.58 -26.19 -2.21
CA HIS A 308 11.51 -26.24 -3.67
C HIS A 308 10.47 -27.26 -4.16
N GLU A 309 10.55 -28.50 -3.67
CA GLU A 309 9.65 -29.60 -4.05
C GLU A 309 8.16 -29.27 -3.77
N ASN A 310 7.91 -28.41 -2.78
CA ASN A 310 6.56 -28.03 -2.35
C ASN A 310 6.17 -26.59 -2.72
N SER A 311 6.92 -25.92 -3.59
CA SER A 311 6.66 -24.53 -4.03
C SER A 311 6.53 -23.52 -2.88
N ILE A 312 7.34 -23.70 -1.82
CA ILE A 312 7.37 -22.88 -0.61
C ILE A 312 8.41 -21.78 -0.78
N LYS A 313 8.03 -20.54 -0.45
CA LYS A 313 8.93 -19.38 -0.41
C LYS A 313 9.52 -19.17 0.98
N LEU A 314 10.68 -18.52 1.05
CA LEU A 314 11.36 -18.19 2.29
C LEU A 314 11.47 -16.68 2.51
N VAL A 315 11.21 -16.25 3.74
CA VAL A 315 11.62 -14.94 4.25
C VAL A 315 12.60 -15.15 5.40
N TYR A 316 13.65 -14.34 5.51
CA TYR A 316 14.66 -14.52 6.55
C TYR A 316 15.46 -13.24 6.86
N GLY A 317 16.38 -13.33 7.83
CA GLY A 317 17.19 -12.22 8.32
C GLY A 317 18.26 -11.66 7.38
N GLY A 318 18.36 -12.17 6.15
CA GLY A 318 19.27 -11.63 5.13
C GLY A 318 20.76 -11.91 5.34
N GLY A 319 21.12 -12.89 6.19
CA GLY A 319 22.49 -13.35 6.39
C GLY A 319 22.99 -14.22 5.23
N THR A 320 24.28 -14.17 4.92
CA THR A 320 24.87 -14.90 3.78
C THR A 320 25.72 -16.10 4.19
N THR A 321 25.98 -16.24 5.49
CA THR A 321 26.86 -17.27 6.07
C THR A 321 26.08 -18.27 6.93
N GLY A 322 26.74 -19.39 7.27
CA GLY A 322 26.23 -20.39 8.19
C GLY A 322 24.93 -21.08 7.74
N VAL A 323 24.10 -21.43 8.72
CA VAL A 323 22.81 -22.11 8.53
C VAL A 323 21.88 -21.27 7.66
N MET A 324 21.82 -19.96 7.87
CA MET A 324 20.99 -19.04 7.08
C MET A 324 21.43 -18.96 5.61
N GLY A 325 22.74 -18.80 5.36
CA GLY A 325 23.27 -18.76 3.99
C GLY A 325 23.05 -20.08 3.25
N ALA A 326 23.17 -21.22 3.95
CA ALA A 326 22.99 -22.54 3.36
C ALA A 326 21.58 -22.79 2.85
N ILE A 327 20.54 -22.48 3.64
CA ILE A 327 19.15 -22.67 3.19
C ILE A 327 18.77 -21.68 2.09
N ALA A 328 19.16 -20.40 2.23
CA ALA A 328 18.86 -19.35 1.26
C ALA A 328 19.48 -19.69 -0.11
N SER A 329 20.79 -19.98 -0.14
CA SER A 329 21.47 -20.31 -1.40
C SER A 329 20.96 -21.60 -2.04
N THR A 330 20.62 -22.62 -1.23
CA THR A 330 20.06 -23.87 -1.75
C THR A 330 18.71 -23.64 -2.43
N LEU A 331 17.81 -22.87 -1.82
CA LEU A 331 16.50 -22.63 -2.44
C LEU A 331 16.62 -21.75 -3.69
N VAL A 332 17.49 -20.74 -3.68
CA VAL A 332 17.74 -19.89 -4.86
C VAL A 332 18.33 -20.69 -6.01
N GLU A 333 19.26 -21.59 -5.76
CA GLU A 333 19.86 -22.46 -6.78
C GLU A 333 18.79 -23.33 -7.48
N LEU A 334 17.76 -23.76 -6.74
CA LEU A 334 16.70 -24.63 -7.24
C LEU A 334 15.49 -23.89 -7.82
N SER A 335 15.13 -22.73 -7.26
CA SER A 335 13.86 -22.04 -7.52
C SER A 335 14.02 -20.58 -7.98
N GLY A 336 15.25 -20.09 -8.09
CA GLY A 336 15.57 -18.73 -8.48
C GLY A 336 15.53 -17.72 -7.32
N PRO A 337 16.03 -16.49 -7.54
CA PRO A 337 16.19 -15.47 -6.50
C PRO A 337 14.86 -14.97 -5.92
N ASP A 338 13.75 -15.17 -6.63
CA ASP A 338 12.40 -14.77 -6.21
C ASP A 338 11.78 -15.70 -5.17
N ALA A 339 12.39 -16.87 -4.93
CA ALA A 339 11.93 -17.82 -3.93
C ALA A 339 12.39 -17.46 -2.50
N VAL A 340 13.37 -16.56 -2.37
CA VAL A 340 13.95 -16.16 -1.08
C VAL A 340 13.96 -14.64 -0.93
N TYR A 341 13.49 -14.16 0.21
CA TYR A 341 13.46 -12.75 0.56
C TYR A 341 14.19 -12.47 1.88
N GLY A 342 15.35 -11.81 1.79
CA GLY A 342 16.16 -11.41 2.94
C GLY A 342 15.89 -9.97 3.39
N ILE A 343 15.70 -9.77 4.69
CA ILE A 343 15.51 -8.43 5.28
C ILE A 343 16.64 -8.17 6.27
N ILE A 344 17.50 -7.20 5.98
CA ILE A 344 18.73 -6.92 6.72
C ILE A 344 18.71 -5.48 7.25
N PRO A 345 19.09 -5.20 8.51
CA PRO A 345 19.28 -3.84 8.98
C PRO A 345 20.59 -3.25 8.44
N GLU A 346 20.60 -1.93 8.18
CA GLU A 346 21.80 -1.19 7.72
C GLU A 346 23.03 -1.44 8.59
N ALA A 347 22.84 -1.55 9.90
CA ALA A 347 23.92 -1.81 10.86
C ALA A 347 24.64 -3.14 10.62
N LEU A 348 23.93 -4.18 10.15
CA LEU A 348 24.49 -5.52 9.94
C LEU A 348 25.13 -5.69 8.56
N LEU A 349 24.77 -4.84 7.58
CA LEU A 349 25.39 -4.86 6.25
C LEU A 349 26.92 -4.72 6.29
N LYS A 350 27.43 -3.86 7.19
CA LYS A 350 28.87 -3.61 7.33
C LYS A 350 29.63 -4.82 7.88
N HIS A 351 28.95 -5.72 8.57
CA HIS A 351 29.53 -6.95 9.10
C HIS A 351 29.50 -8.06 8.05
N GLU A 352 28.37 -8.23 7.35
CA GLU A 352 28.25 -9.20 6.23
C GLU A 352 29.25 -8.90 5.10
N ALA A 353 29.43 -7.63 4.72
CA ALA A 353 30.36 -7.24 3.66
C ALA A 353 31.86 -7.43 4.02
N LYS A 354 32.19 -7.63 5.31
CA LYS A 354 33.55 -7.92 5.75
C LYS A 354 33.89 -9.41 5.67
N GLU A 355 32.90 -10.29 5.81
CA GLU A 355 33.10 -11.74 5.73
C GLU A 355 33.24 -12.23 4.27
N GLU A 356 32.56 -11.57 3.32
CA GLU A 356 32.78 -11.78 1.88
C GLU A 356 33.77 -10.74 1.31
N LEU A 357 35.08 -11.07 1.32
CA LEU A 357 36.23 -10.31 0.79
C LEU A 357 35.86 -9.17 -0.21
N GLY A 358 35.58 -7.97 0.32
CA GLY A 358 35.62 -6.71 -0.43
C GLY A 358 34.49 -6.43 -1.43
N ARG A 359 33.36 -7.15 -1.40
CA ARG A 359 32.23 -6.90 -2.32
C ARG A 359 31.23 -5.89 -1.77
N HIS A 360 30.74 -5.00 -2.64
CA HIS A 360 29.76 -3.98 -2.27
C HIS A 360 28.41 -4.64 -1.91
N PRO A 361 27.68 -4.21 -0.87
CA PRO A 361 26.43 -4.85 -0.41
C PRO A 361 25.27 -4.90 -1.43
N MET A 362 25.44 -4.27 -2.60
CA MET A 362 24.50 -4.24 -3.72
C MET A 362 25.06 -4.97 -4.96
N ASP A 363 26.12 -5.77 -4.79
CA ASP A 363 26.71 -6.57 -5.85
C ASP A 363 25.68 -7.60 -6.35
N PRO A 364 25.51 -7.76 -7.67
CA PRO A 364 24.72 -8.85 -8.26
C PRO A 364 25.03 -10.23 -7.68
N ALA A 365 26.22 -10.46 -7.13
CA ALA A 365 26.58 -11.69 -6.43
C ALA A 365 25.65 -12.04 -5.25
N TYR A 366 25.01 -11.06 -4.61
CA TYR A 366 24.06 -11.31 -3.51
C TYR A 366 22.74 -11.94 -3.97
N THR A 367 22.45 -11.93 -5.29
CA THR A 367 21.28 -12.64 -5.85
C THR A 367 21.30 -14.13 -5.55
N ARG A 368 22.47 -14.73 -5.28
CA ARG A 368 22.63 -16.12 -4.82
C ARG A 368 21.86 -16.42 -3.54
N TYR A 369 21.58 -15.41 -2.70
CA TYR A 369 20.83 -15.57 -1.44
C TYR A 369 19.43 -14.97 -1.50
N GLY A 370 18.97 -14.58 -2.70
CA GLY A 370 17.61 -14.12 -2.96
C GLY A 370 17.49 -12.61 -3.09
N LYS A 371 16.26 -12.13 -3.19
CA LYS A 371 15.93 -10.71 -3.11
C LYS A 371 16.26 -10.19 -1.71
N ARG A 372 16.78 -8.98 -1.61
CA ARG A 372 17.15 -8.38 -0.32
C ARG A 372 16.57 -6.98 -0.17
N THR A 373 16.05 -6.66 1.02
CA THR A 373 15.68 -5.30 1.40
C THR A 373 16.48 -4.87 2.62
N VAL A 374 17.03 -3.66 2.54
CA VAL A 374 17.76 -3.02 3.63
C VAL A 374 16.79 -2.16 4.42
N VAL A 375 16.79 -2.31 5.75
CA VAL A 375 15.94 -1.54 6.66
C VAL A 375 16.77 -0.77 7.68
N LYS A 376 16.17 0.26 8.27
CA LYS A 376 16.86 1.13 9.23
C LYS A 376 17.27 0.42 10.52
N ASP A 377 16.40 -0.44 11.07
CA ASP A 377 16.55 -1.01 12.41
C ASP A 377 16.03 -2.45 12.54
N MET A 378 16.38 -3.11 13.65
CA MET A 378 16.01 -4.50 13.95
C MET A 378 14.49 -4.69 14.10
N HIS A 379 13.77 -3.73 14.70
CA HIS A 379 12.33 -3.85 14.89
C HIS A 379 11.59 -3.87 13.54
N THR A 380 12.00 -2.97 12.63
CA THR A 380 11.49 -2.94 11.26
C THR A 380 11.78 -4.23 10.53
N ARG A 381 12.99 -4.80 10.68
CA ARG A 381 13.34 -6.10 10.10
C ARG A 381 12.35 -7.19 10.53
N LYS A 382 12.18 -7.36 11.84
CA LYS A 382 11.34 -8.44 12.38
C LYS A 382 9.88 -8.27 11.99
N ARG A 383 9.36 -7.05 12.08
CA ARG A 383 7.98 -6.73 11.67
C ARG A 383 7.73 -7.12 10.22
N LEU A 384 8.64 -6.77 9.31
CA LEU A 384 8.48 -7.14 7.89
C LEU A 384 8.60 -8.65 7.68
N MET A 385 9.55 -9.33 8.34
CA MET A 385 9.68 -10.79 8.24
C MET A 385 8.41 -11.52 8.68
N ILE A 386 7.80 -11.05 9.77
CA ILE A 386 6.54 -11.58 10.31
C ILE A 386 5.38 -11.28 9.36
N GLN A 387 5.31 -10.06 8.81
CA GLN A 387 4.27 -9.66 7.88
C GLN A 387 4.24 -10.55 6.62
N GLU A 388 5.40 -10.91 6.06
CA GLU A 388 5.48 -11.81 4.89
C GLU A 388 4.87 -13.20 5.16
N VAL A 389 4.96 -13.70 6.39
CA VAL A 389 4.32 -14.97 6.79
C VAL A 389 2.82 -14.80 6.99
N ILE A 390 2.41 -13.67 7.60
CA ILE A 390 0.99 -13.34 7.81
C ILE A 390 0.28 -13.15 6.46
N ASP A 391 0.96 -12.56 5.47
CA ASP A 391 0.41 -12.33 4.13
C ASP A 391 0.51 -13.57 3.23
N GLY A 392 1.35 -14.53 3.61
CA GLY A 392 1.54 -15.82 2.93
C GLY A 392 0.32 -16.72 2.93
N GLY A 393 0.37 -17.75 2.08
CA GLY A 393 -0.67 -18.75 1.91
C GLY A 393 -1.00 -19.59 3.14
N GLU A 394 -1.94 -20.50 2.99
CA GLU A 394 -2.21 -21.53 3.99
C GLU A 394 -0.94 -22.36 4.28
N GLY A 395 -0.77 -22.78 5.54
CA GLY A 395 0.46 -23.46 6.00
C GLY A 395 1.67 -22.54 6.22
N SER A 396 1.59 -21.23 5.91
CA SER A 396 2.68 -20.30 6.22
C SER A 396 2.97 -20.27 7.73
N GLY A 397 4.24 -20.17 8.10
CA GLY A 397 4.66 -20.25 9.50
C GLY A 397 6.11 -19.88 9.76
N PHE A 398 6.51 -20.04 11.02
CA PHE A 398 7.82 -19.67 11.54
C PHE A 398 8.63 -20.92 11.86
N VAL A 399 9.91 -20.92 11.47
CA VAL A 399 10.80 -22.05 11.69
C VAL A 399 12.10 -21.60 12.34
N GLY A 400 12.38 -22.14 13.53
CA GLY A 400 13.70 -22.05 14.17
C GLY A 400 14.61 -23.17 13.70
N LEU A 401 15.75 -22.84 13.10
CA LEU A 401 16.84 -23.76 12.78
C LEU A 401 17.92 -23.71 13.87
N SER A 402 18.98 -24.50 13.71
CA SER A 402 20.13 -24.47 14.62
C SER A 402 20.76 -23.07 14.67
N GLY A 403 20.95 -22.56 15.89
CA GLY A 403 21.39 -21.19 16.13
C GLY A 403 21.54 -20.88 17.62
N GLY A 404 21.93 -19.63 17.93
CA GLY A 404 22.19 -19.15 19.29
C GLY A 404 21.14 -18.14 19.76
N TYR A 405 21.58 -17.14 20.52
CA TYR A 405 20.70 -16.12 21.11
C TYR A 405 19.78 -15.43 20.10
N GLY A 406 20.30 -15.03 18.93
CA GLY A 406 19.47 -14.36 17.91
C GLY A 406 18.31 -15.23 17.43
N THR A 407 18.56 -16.52 17.20
CA THR A 407 17.53 -17.47 16.77
C THR A 407 16.46 -17.68 17.84
N LEU A 408 16.87 -17.82 19.10
CA LEU A 408 15.94 -17.99 20.22
C LEU A 408 15.13 -16.72 20.48
N GLU A 409 15.76 -15.56 20.36
CA GLU A 409 15.11 -14.27 20.57
C GLU A 409 14.01 -14.02 19.53
N GLU A 410 14.29 -14.27 18.24
CA GLU A 410 13.29 -14.17 17.17
C GLU A 410 12.19 -15.24 17.32
N LEU A 411 12.54 -16.47 17.70
CA LEU A 411 11.59 -17.57 17.92
C LEU A 411 10.65 -17.29 19.10
N PHE A 412 11.18 -16.86 20.24
CA PHE A 412 10.36 -16.56 21.41
C PHE A 412 9.45 -15.36 21.18
N GLU A 413 9.88 -14.36 20.41
CA GLU A 413 9.03 -13.23 20.05
C GLU A 413 7.77 -13.71 19.33
N VAL A 414 7.90 -14.54 18.28
CA VAL A 414 6.72 -15.07 17.56
C VAL A 414 5.87 -16.01 18.43
N ILE A 415 6.47 -16.76 19.37
CA ILE A 415 5.71 -17.57 20.34
C ILE A 415 4.85 -16.66 21.22
N THR A 416 5.44 -15.61 21.79
CA THR A 416 4.71 -14.67 22.65
C THR A 416 3.64 -13.91 21.87
N TRP A 417 3.89 -13.57 20.60
CA TRP A 417 2.91 -12.91 19.74
C TRP A 417 1.72 -13.81 19.39
N TYR A 418 1.95 -15.12 19.22
CA TYR A 418 0.87 -16.09 19.11
C TYR A 418 0.01 -16.10 20.38
N GLN A 419 0.65 -16.18 21.56
CA GLN A 419 -0.03 -16.18 22.86
C GLN A 419 -0.86 -14.91 23.08
N LEU A 420 -0.36 -13.77 22.62
CA LEU A 420 -1.05 -12.48 22.68
C LEU A 420 -2.13 -12.31 21.60
N GLY A 421 -2.25 -13.24 20.65
CA GLY A 421 -3.24 -13.15 19.56
C GLY A 421 -2.87 -12.19 18.43
N ILE A 422 -1.60 -11.77 18.32
CA ILE A 422 -1.12 -10.90 17.24
C ILE A 422 -1.07 -11.66 15.90
N HIS A 423 -0.82 -12.97 15.94
CA HIS A 423 -0.91 -13.85 14.77
C HIS A 423 -1.37 -15.27 15.15
N ASP A 424 -1.75 -16.05 14.14
CA ASP A 424 -2.26 -17.42 14.22
C ASP A 424 -1.49 -18.38 13.29
N ARG A 425 -0.24 -18.05 12.97
CA ARG A 425 0.63 -18.86 12.11
C ARG A 425 1.39 -19.89 12.95
N GLY A 426 1.61 -21.08 12.39
CA GLY A 426 2.28 -22.17 13.08
C GLY A 426 3.74 -21.83 13.38
N ILE A 427 4.29 -22.43 14.44
CA ILE A 427 5.68 -22.22 14.87
C ILE A 427 6.31 -23.59 15.08
N CYS A 428 7.45 -23.84 14.43
CA CYS A 428 8.17 -25.10 14.54
C CYS A 428 9.65 -24.87 14.84
N LEU A 429 10.21 -25.69 15.74
CA LEU A 429 11.63 -25.78 16.00
C LEU A 429 12.19 -27.05 15.33
N LEU A 430 13.13 -26.89 14.40
CA LEU A 430 13.84 -28.02 13.80
C LEU A 430 15.03 -28.42 14.69
N ASN A 431 14.81 -29.42 15.54
CA ASN A 431 15.79 -29.91 16.51
C ASN A 431 16.78 -30.91 15.87
N THR A 432 17.70 -30.38 15.07
CA THR A 432 18.75 -31.18 14.42
C THR A 432 19.82 -31.57 15.42
N GLY A 433 20.13 -32.87 15.51
CA GLY A 433 21.20 -33.39 16.38
C GLY A 433 21.00 -33.15 17.88
N GLY A 434 19.76 -32.88 18.31
CA GLY A 434 19.43 -32.62 19.71
C GLY A 434 19.94 -31.27 20.25
N ILE A 435 20.32 -30.33 19.38
CA ILE A 435 20.87 -29.02 19.80
C ILE A 435 19.93 -28.24 20.72
N PHE A 436 18.62 -28.48 20.63
CA PHE A 436 17.61 -27.83 21.45
C PHE A 436 17.05 -28.73 22.56
N ASP A 437 17.58 -29.93 22.82
CA ASP A 437 17.06 -30.82 23.86
C ASP A 437 17.02 -30.15 25.24
N GLY A 438 18.02 -29.34 25.56
CA GLY A 438 18.02 -28.53 26.78
C GLY A 438 16.89 -27.51 26.84
N LEU A 439 16.52 -26.90 25.70
CA LEU A 439 15.40 -25.97 25.61
C LEU A 439 14.06 -26.72 25.73
N VAL A 440 13.92 -27.87 25.10
CA VAL A 440 12.71 -28.72 25.20
C VAL A 440 12.49 -29.15 26.65
N ASN A 441 13.53 -29.65 27.32
CA ASN A 441 13.47 -30.02 28.73
C ASN A 441 13.14 -28.82 29.64
N TRP A 442 13.64 -27.63 29.30
CA TRP A 442 13.31 -26.41 30.03
C TRP A 442 11.82 -26.04 29.86
N LEU A 443 11.28 -26.14 28.64
CA LEU A 443 9.86 -25.92 28.36
C LEU A 443 8.98 -26.86 29.18
N ASP A 444 9.30 -28.16 29.19
CA ASP A 444 8.59 -29.15 30.00
C ASP A 444 8.60 -28.78 31.48
N ASN A 445 9.76 -28.35 32.00
CA ASN A 445 9.87 -27.94 33.39
C ASN A 445 9.06 -26.67 33.69
N VAL A 446 9.07 -25.63 32.84
CA VAL A 446 8.27 -24.41 33.12
C VAL A 446 6.77 -24.66 33.01
N VAL A 447 6.34 -25.59 32.15
CA VAL A 447 4.96 -26.09 32.10
C VAL A 447 4.60 -26.83 33.39
N GLN A 448 5.45 -27.76 33.85
CA GLN A 448 5.25 -28.48 35.12
C GLN A 448 5.22 -27.54 36.34
N LYS A 449 5.99 -26.44 36.28
CA LYS A 449 5.98 -25.39 37.32
C LYS A 449 4.83 -24.40 37.19
N GLY A 450 3.99 -24.53 36.15
CA GLY A 450 2.78 -23.73 35.96
C GLY A 450 3.01 -22.33 35.43
N PHE A 451 4.20 -22.03 34.88
CA PHE A 451 4.48 -20.74 34.24
C PHE A 451 3.95 -20.66 32.81
N ILE A 452 3.72 -21.81 32.18
CA ILE A 452 3.11 -21.94 30.85
C ILE A 452 1.93 -22.90 30.97
N GLY A 453 0.75 -22.49 30.50
CA GLY A 453 -0.43 -23.37 30.44
C GLY A 453 -0.25 -24.48 29.40
N LEU A 454 -0.95 -25.61 29.56
CA LEU A 454 -0.83 -26.74 28.62
C LEU A 454 -1.21 -26.35 27.18
N GLU A 455 -2.16 -25.44 27.01
CA GLU A 455 -2.57 -24.93 25.69
C GLU A 455 -1.49 -24.03 25.08
N ASP A 456 -0.87 -23.15 25.89
CA ASP A 456 0.21 -22.27 25.45
C ASP A 456 1.50 -23.06 25.14
N ALA A 457 1.73 -24.20 25.79
CA ALA A 457 2.87 -25.07 25.51
C ALA A 457 2.81 -25.67 24.10
N ALA A 458 1.61 -25.92 23.57
CA ALA A 458 1.41 -26.49 22.24
C ALA A 458 1.72 -25.50 21.10
N ILE A 459 1.90 -24.20 21.40
CA ILE A 459 2.23 -23.16 20.43
C ILE A 459 3.53 -23.49 19.67
N LEU A 460 4.53 -24.01 20.38
CA LEU A 460 5.80 -24.41 19.77
C LEU A 460 5.79 -25.92 19.48
N SER A 461 5.77 -26.27 18.21
CA SER A 461 5.97 -27.65 17.76
C SER A 461 7.45 -27.96 17.53
N ILE A 462 7.83 -29.23 17.65
CA ILE A 462 9.22 -29.68 17.46
C ILE A 462 9.24 -30.74 16.36
N ALA A 463 10.14 -30.56 15.40
CA ALA A 463 10.40 -31.52 14.34
C ALA A 463 11.89 -31.87 14.29
N SER A 464 12.22 -33.04 13.73
CA SER A 464 13.60 -33.48 13.47
C SER A 464 13.92 -33.58 11.97
N THR A 465 12.93 -33.35 11.10
CA THR A 465 13.05 -33.45 9.64
C THR A 465 12.32 -32.31 8.94
N ALA A 466 12.69 -32.02 7.69
CA ALA A 466 12.05 -30.99 6.86
C ALA A 466 10.54 -31.27 6.63
N GLU A 467 10.18 -32.53 6.37
CA GLU A 467 8.77 -32.95 6.25
C GLU A 467 8.02 -32.75 7.57
N GLY A 468 8.66 -33.07 8.70
CA GLY A 468 8.11 -32.86 10.03
C GLY A 468 7.79 -31.39 10.31
N VAL A 469 8.66 -30.47 9.88
CA VAL A 469 8.42 -29.01 10.02
C VAL A 469 7.09 -28.62 9.38
N VAL A 470 6.86 -29.02 8.14
CA VAL A 470 5.62 -28.66 7.44
C VAL A 470 4.38 -29.27 8.09
N LYS A 471 4.45 -30.54 8.53
CA LYS A 471 3.36 -31.17 9.29
C LYS A 471 3.05 -30.41 10.58
N CYS A 472 4.07 -30.00 11.34
CA CYS A 472 3.91 -29.20 12.55
C CYS A 472 3.22 -27.86 12.28
N LEU A 473 3.58 -27.19 11.20
CA LEU A 473 2.98 -25.90 10.83
C LEU A 473 1.51 -26.00 10.39
N ASP A 474 1.11 -27.14 9.83
CA ASP A 474 -0.28 -27.42 9.43
C ASP A 474 -1.14 -27.83 10.63
N GLN A 475 -0.54 -28.45 11.65
CA GLN A 475 -1.19 -28.90 12.90
C GLN A 475 -1.15 -27.81 13.97
N LYS A 476 -1.75 -26.65 13.69
CA LYS A 476 -1.79 -25.53 14.64
C LYS A 476 -2.56 -25.88 15.93
N PRO A 477 -2.23 -25.26 17.07
CA PRO A 477 -3.03 -25.38 18.30
C PRO A 477 -4.50 -25.05 18.03
N ALA A 478 -5.41 -25.74 18.74
CA ALA A 478 -6.86 -25.55 18.58
C ALA A 478 -7.35 -24.17 19.09
N PHE A 479 -6.53 -23.48 19.89
CA PHE A 479 -6.88 -22.22 20.54
C PHE A 479 -5.87 -21.12 20.17
N SER A 480 -6.38 -19.95 19.79
CA SER A 480 -5.63 -18.72 19.57
C SER A 480 -6.44 -17.55 20.12
N ARG A 481 -5.79 -16.64 20.87
CA ARG A 481 -6.42 -15.41 21.40
C ARG A 481 -6.60 -14.32 20.33
N LYS A 482 -6.41 -14.66 19.06
CA LYS A 482 -6.50 -13.69 17.96
C LYS A 482 -7.92 -13.12 17.87
N GLY A 483 -8.02 -11.81 18.01
CA GLY A 483 -9.30 -11.09 18.07
C GLY A 483 -9.86 -10.86 19.48
N GLU A 484 -9.21 -11.40 20.53
CA GLU A 484 -9.59 -11.12 21.93
C GLU A 484 -8.99 -9.82 22.47
N LEU A 485 -7.82 -9.44 21.95
CA LEU A 485 -7.06 -8.26 22.37
C LEU A 485 -6.90 -7.30 21.18
N ASP A 486 -7.16 -6.03 21.45
CA ASP A 486 -6.99 -4.96 20.46
C ASP A 486 -5.56 -4.43 20.50
N TRP A 487 -4.79 -4.81 19.49
CA TRP A 487 -3.39 -4.41 19.32
C TRP A 487 -3.20 -3.33 18.25
N PHE A 488 -4.28 -2.87 17.58
CA PHE A 488 -4.21 -2.06 16.37
C PHE A 488 -5.00 -0.75 16.41
#